data_AF-A0A3A1QSQ2-F1
#
_entry.id   AF-A0A3A1QSQ2-F1
#
_cell.length_a   1.000
_cell.length_b   1.000
_cell.length_c   1.000
_cell.angle_alpha   90.00
_cell.angle_beta   90.00
_cell.angle_gamma   90.00
#
_symmetry.space_group_name_H-M   'P 1'
#
loop_
_entity.id
_entity.type
_entity.pdbx_description
1 polymer ?
#
loop_
_entity_poly.entity_id
_entity_poly.type
_entity_poly.pdbx_seq_one_letter_code
_entity_poly.pdbx_strand_id
1 'polypeptide(L)'
;MQNKGYETIKNEIKNALKKHFDDRISSFSVFGQTDIPYTMFSLQFTAYNYFNVILNYDRGSFGCSIVNGDAGLGLKNSQQWYDEADLDVFCKELREQLELRIPDKFLEYHGWK
;
A
#
# COMPACT_ATOMS: atom_id res chain seq x y z
N MET A 1 13.58 -14.88 15.20
CA MET A 1 12.36 -14.80 14.36
C MET A 1 12.65 -15.50 13.05
N GLN A 2 11.77 -16.39 12.59
CA GLN A 2 11.84 -16.85 11.19
C GLN A 2 11.52 -15.64 10.32
N ASN A 3 12.43 -15.25 9.42
CA ASN A 3 12.12 -14.26 8.40
C ASN A 3 10.98 -14.82 7.55
N LYS A 4 9.80 -14.20 7.62
CA LYS A 4 8.71 -14.50 6.68
C LYS A 4 9.22 -14.16 5.28
N GLY A 5 9.08 -15.09 4.34
CA GLY A 5 9.43 -14.83 2.94
C GLY A 5 8.48 -13.83 2.29
N TYR A 6 8.88 -13.25 1.16
CA TYR A 6 8.13 -12.19 0.49
C TYR A 6 6.69 -12.59 0.19
N GLU A 7 6.44 -13.86 -0.18
CA GLU A 7 5.10 -14.36 -0.49
C GLU A 7 4.13 -14.21 0.68
N THR A 8 4.58 -14.54 1.89
CA THR A 8 3.76 -14.43 3.11
C THR A 8 3.44 -12.97 3.40
N ILE A 9 4.47 -12.11 3.43
CA ILE A 9 4.31 -10.68 3.77
C ILE A 9 3.43 -9.98 2.73
N LYS A 10 3.68 -10.23 1.45
CA LYS A 10 2.87 -9.74 0.33
C LYS A 10 1.40 -10.11 0.51
N ASN A 11 1.10 -11.37 0.81
CA ASN A 11 -0.29 -11.83 0.89
C ASN A 11 -1.02 -11.22 2.09
N GLU A 12 -0.35 -11.07 3.24
CA GLU A 12 -0.93 -10.39 4.40
C GLU A 12 -1.25 -8.92 4.10
N ILE A 13 -0.31 -8.19 3.51
CA ILE A 13 -0.51 -6.78 3.11
C ILE A 13 -1.64 -6.66 2.07
N LYS A 14 -1.65 -7.51 1.04
CA LYS A 14 -2.72 -7.50 0.01
C LYS A 14 -4.09 -7.77 0.60
N ASN A 15 -4.19 -8.70 1.56
CA ASN A 15 -5.45 -9.03 2.22
C ASN A 15 -5.94 -7.86 3.07
N ALA A 16 -5.04 -7.19 3.81
CA ALA A 16 -5.38 -6.00 4.57
C ALA A 16 -5.87 -4.87 3.65
N LEU A 17 -5.14 -4.57 2.56
CA LEU A 17 -5.54 -3.56 1.59
C LEU A 17 -6.91 -3.86 0.97
N LYS A 18 -7.16 -5.10 0.54
CA LYS A 18 -8.47 -5.50 0.00
C LYS A 18 -9.60 -5.34 1.02
N LYS A 19 -9.37 -5.72 2.28
CA LYS A 19 -10.37 -5.57 3.35
C LYS A 19 -10.77 -4.11 3.58
N HIS A 20 -9.83 -3.18 3.48
CA HIS A 20 -10.07 -1.76 3.81
C HIS A 20 -10.50 -0.89 2.65
N PHE A 21 -10.12 -1.27 1.43
CA PHE A 21 -10.43 -0.49 0.24
C PHE A 21 -11.49 -1.13 -0.66
N ASP A 22 -11.80 -2.43 -0.46
CA ASP A 22 -12.82 -3.16 -1.22
C ASP A 22 -12.67 -2.97 -2.75
N ASP A 23 -13.66 -2.35 -3.39
CA ASP A 23 -13.71 -2.07 -4.84
C ASP A 23 -12.87 -0.85 -5.26
N ARG A 24 -12.28 -0.13 -4.30
CA ARG A 24 -11.49 1.11 -4.52
C ARG A 24 -10.04 0.83 -4.87
N ILE A 25 -9.62 -0.43 -5.03
CA ILE A 25 -8.28 -0.74 -5.57
C ILE A 25 -8.37 -1.68 -6.76
N SER A 26 -7.43 -1.50 -7.68
CA SER A 26 -7.22 -2.43 -8.78
C SER A 26 -6.60 -3.74 -8.31
N SER A 27 -6.39 -4.65 -9.28
CA SER A 27 -5.45 -5.74 -9.10
C SER A 27 -4.04 -5.23 -8.78
N PHE A 28 -3.25 -6.10 -8.15
CA PHE A 28 -1.88 -5.81 -7.73
C PHE A 28 -0.87 -6.36 -8.73
N SER A 29 0.16 -5.57 -9.02
CA SER A 29 1.38 -6.02 -9.70
C SER A 29 2.54 -6.06 -8.69
N VAL A 30 3.41 -7.05 -8.82
CA VAL A 30 4.56 -7.27 -7.91
C VAL A 30 5.84 -7.09 -8.71
N PHE A 31 6.81 -6.38 -8.14
CA PHE A 31 8.11 -6.14 -8.77
C PHE A 31 9.24 -6.26 -7.76
N GLY A 32 10.47 -6.49 -8.26
CA GLY A 32 11.69 -6.43 -7.46
C GLY A 32 11.73 -7.42 -6.29
N GLN A 33 10.97 -8.51 -6.36
CA GLN A 33 10.90 -9.47 -5.28
C GLN A 33 12.17 -10.31 -5.15
N THR A 34 12.72 -10.37 -3.94
CA THR A 34 13.77 -11.33 -3.56
C THR A 34 13.70 -11.58 -2.06
N ASP A 35 14.12 -12.76 -1.62
CA ASP A 35 14.36 -13.09 -0.20
C ASP A 35 15.85 -13.12 0.14
N ILE A 36 16.73 -12.94 -0.86
CA ILE A 36 18.19 -13.02 -0.71
C ILE A 36 18.82 -11.73 -1.24
N PRO A 37 19.68 -11.05 -0.46
CA PRO A 37 20.13 -11.40 0.90
C PRO A 37 19.15 -11.01 2.01
N TYR A 38 18.04 -10.36 1.67
CA TYR A 38 16.95 -9.97 2.57
C TYR A 38 15.66 -9.90 1.77
N THR A 39 14.52 -9.95 2.46
CA THR A 39 13.21 -9.79 1.82
C THR A 39 12.99 -8.35 1.38
N MET A 40 12.72 -8.17 0.10
CA MET A 40 12.28 -6.92 -0.50
C MET A 40 11.31 -7.19 -1.63
N PHE A 41 10.37 -6.27 -1.85
CA PHE A 41 9.47 -6.28 -3.01
C PHE A 41 8.72 -4.94 -3.09
N SER A 42 8.17 -4.66 -4.26
CA SER A 42 7.23 -3.56 -4.47
C SER A 42 5.88 -4.09 -4.91
N LEU A 43 4.79 -3.50 -4.39
CA LEU A 43 3.42 -3.73 -4.83
C LEU A 43 2.86 -2.46 -5.44
N GLN A 44 2.45 -2.57 -6.70
CA GLN A 44 1.76 -1.49 -7.40
C GLN A 44 0.28 -1.80 -7.55
N PHE A 45 -0.55 -0.79 -7.32
CA PHE A 45 -1.99 -0.81 -7.56
C PHE A 45 -2.50 0.60 -7.83
N THR A 46 -3.64 0.71 -8.48
CA THR A 46 -4.38 1.97 -8.62
C THR A 46 -5.41 2.05 -7.51
N ALA A 47 -5.40 3.14 -6.74
CA ALA A 47 -6.37 3.44 -5.70
C ALA A 47 -7.38 4.48 -6.20
N TYR A 48 -8.66 4.26 -5.92
CA TYR A 48 -9.81 5.10 -6.27
C TYR A 48 -9.94 5.37 -7.78
N ASN A 49 -9.34 4.55 -8.64
CA ASN A 49 -9.18 4.87 -10.08
C ASN A 49 -8.58 6.27 -10.32
N TYR A 50 -7.74 6.75 -9.38
CA TYR A 50 -7.24 8.12 -9.36
C TYR A 50 -5.72 8.16 -9.18
N PHE A 51 -5.20 7.48 -8.15
CA PHE A 51 -3.77 7.45 -7.86
C PHE A 51 -3.14 6.10 -8.18
N ASN A 52 -2.02 6.12 -8.90
CA ASN A 52 -1.11 4.98 -8.91
C ASN A 52 -0.30 5.00 -7.61
N VAL A 53 -0.35 3.89 -6.87
CA VAL A 53 0.32 3.75 -5.57
C VAL A 53 1.32 2.62 -5.67
N ILE A 54 2.53 2.86 -5.16
CA ILE A 54 3.53 1.82 -4.92
C ILE A 54 3.74 1.70 -3.41
N LEU A 55 3.53 0.50 -2.88
CA LEU A 55 4.02 0.08 -1.58
C LEU A 55 5.38 -0.57 -1.78
N ASN A 56 6.40 -0.09 -1.06
CA ASN A 56 7.71 -0.72 -1.02
C ASN A 56 7.90 -1.41 0.32
N TYR A 57 8.41 -2.62 0.29
CA TYR A 57 8.90 -3.35 1.45
C TYR A 57 10.40 -3.61 1.26
N ASP A 58 11.22 -3.23 2.23
CA ASP A 58 12.67 -3.44 2.23
C ASP A 58 13.16 -3.73 3.65
N ARG A 59 13.68 -4.94 3.89
CA ARG A 59 14.30 -5.36 5.16
C ARG A 59 13.43 -5.08 6.41
N GLY A 60 12.13 -5.30 6.31
CA GLY A 60 11.19 -5.08 7.42
C GLY A 60 10.53 -3.70 7.43
N SER A 61 11.14 -2.68 6.81
CA SER A 61 10.49 -1.38 6.66
C SER A 61 9.56 -1.37 5.45
N PHE A 62 8.44 -0.68 5.57
CA PHE A 62 7.52 -0.52 4.45
C PHE A 62 6.75 0.79 4.47
N GLY A 63 6.23 1.18 3.31
CA GLY A 63 5.43 2.38 3.16
C GLY A 63 4.93 2.57 1.74
N CYS A 64 4.00 3.51 1.58
CA CYS A 64 3.38 3.82 0.30
C CYS A 64 3.86 5.15 -0.27
N SER A 65 3.81 5.26 -1.59
CA SER A 65 3.96 6.51 -2.32
C SER A 65 2.96 6.59 -3.45
N ILE A 66 2.44 7.78 -3.74
CA ILE A 66 1.75 8.07 -4.99
C ILE A 66 2.83 8.29 -6.06
N VAL A 67 2.73 7.60 -7.19
CA VAL A 67 3.73 7.66 -8.25
C VAL A 67 3.18 8.30 -9.52
N ASN A 68 4.00 9.13 -10.16
CA ASN A 68 3.72 9.73 -11.46
C ASN A 68 5.03 9.78 -12.27
N GLY A 69 5.21 8.80 -13.17
CA GLY A 69 6.49 8.58 -13.83
C GLY A 69 7.58 8.25 -12.81
N ASP A 70 8.71 8.95 -12.91
CA ASP A 70 9.87 8.75 -12.03
C ASP A 70 9.75 9.47 -10.67
N ALA A 71 8.70 10.27 -10.46
CA ALA A 71 8.47 10.99 -9.22
C ALA A 71 7.53 10.22 -8.28
N GLY A 72 7.92 10.11 -7.01
CA GLY A 72 7.11 9.52 -5.95
C GLY A 72 6.84 10.53 -4.82
N LEU A 73 5.58 10.68 -4.42
CA LEU A 73 5.17 11.39 -3.22
C LEU A 73 4.92 10.38 -2.10
N GLY A 74 5.82 10.32 -1.12
CA GLY A 74 5.67 9.45 0.05
C GLY A 74 4.41 9.79 0.85
N LEU A 75 3.65 8.75 1.22
CA LEU A 75 2.47 8.85 2.07
C LEU A 75 2.86 8.53 3.51
N LYS A 76 2.77 9.55 4.37
CA LYS A 76 3.09 9.41 5.79
C LYS A 76 2.10 8.45 6.45
N ASN A 77 2.63 7.56 7.27
CA ASN A 77 1.90 6.63 8.13
C ASN A 77 2.75 6.38 9.39
N SER A 78 2.10 5.94 10.47
CA SER A 78 2.73 5.63 11.75
C SER A 78 3.32 4.20 11.80
N GLN A 79 2.93 3.34 10.86
CA GLN A 79 3.20 1.90 10.84
C GLN A 79 4.36 1.57 9.89
N GLN A 80 5.59 1.98 10.23
CA GLN A 80 6.75 1.94 9.32
C GLN A 80 7.53 0.62 9.30
N TRP A 81 7.34 -0.23 10.31
CA TRP A 81 8.05 -1.50 10.48
C TRP A 81 7.06 -2.65 10.58
N TYR A 82 7.13 -3.58 9.63
CA TYR A 82 6.10 -4.60 9.43
C TYR A 82 5.92 -5.53 10.64
N ASP A 83 7.01 -5.89 11.34
CA ASP A 83 6.94 -6.78 12.50
C ASP A 83 6.22 -6.15 13.72
N GLU A 84 6.13 -4.83 13.75
CA GLU A 84 5.48 -4.04 14.82
C GLU A 84 4.17 -3.39 14.36
N ALA A 85 3.88 -3.45 13.05
CA ALA A 85 2.79 -2.72 12.43
C ALA A 85 1.42 -3.35 12.72
N ASP A 86 0.46 -2.51 13.06
CA ASP A 86 -0.95 -2.82 12.93
C ASP A 86 -1.41 -2.50 11.49
N LEU A 87 -1.64 -3.55 10.70
CA LEU A 87 -2.06 -3.40 9.30
C LEU A 87 -3.46 -2.77 9.14
N ASP A 88 -4.33 -2.88 10.15
CA ASP A 88 -5.64 -2.21 10.11
C ASP A 88 -5.46 -0.69 10.30
N VAL A 89 -4.58 -0.27 11.21
CA VAL A 89 -4.21 1.16 11.38
C VAL A 89 -3.51 1.69 10.12
N PHE A 90 -2.54 0.94 9.58
CA PHE A 90 -1.84 1.31 8.36
C PHE A 90 -2.80 1.57 7.19
N CYS A 91 -3.75 0.65 6.95
CA CYS A 91 -4.69 0.78 5.84
C CYS A 91 -5.64 1.97 6.03
N LYS A 92 -6.09 2.22 7.27
CA LYS A 92 -6.91 3.39 7.60
C LYS A 92 -6.16 4.70 7.31
N GLU A 93 -4.93 4.84 7.77
CA GLU A 93 -4.11 6.04 7.53
C GLU A 93 -3.81 6.22 6.03
N LEU A 94 -3.50 5.14 5.32
CA LEU A 94 -3.31 5.18 3.87
C LEU A 94 -4.56 5.69 3.16
N ARG A 95 -5.74 5.23 3.57
CA ARG A 95 -7.02 5.66 3.02
C ARG A 95 -7.26 7.14 3.27
N GLU A 96 -7.06 7.60 4.51
CA GLU A 96 -7.18 9.02 4.88
C GLU A 96 -6.22 9.90 4.07
N GLN A 97 -4.96 9.47 3.89
CA GLN A 97 -4.01 10.21 3.05
C GLN A 97 -4.46 10.30 1.59
N LEU A 98 -5.03 9.24 1.03
CA LEU A 98 -5.50 9.24 -0.35
C LEU A 98 -6.77 10.11 -0.49
N GLU A 99 -7.77 9.90 0.36
CA GLU A 99 -9.03 10.64 0.33
C GLU A 99 -8.84 12.15 0.55
N LEU A 100 -7.89 12.57 1.41
CA LEU A 100 -7.55 13.99 1.58
C LEU A 100 -7.03 14.68 0.31
N ARG A 101 -6.57 13.91 -0.67
CA ARG A 101 -5.98 14.41 -1.92
C ARG A 101 -6.90 14.24 -3.13
N ILE A 102 -7.97 13.45 -2.99
CA ILE A 102 -8.96 13.24 -4.04
C ILE A 102 -10.07 14.29 -3.87
N PRO A 103 -10.52 14.97 -4.94
CA PRO A 103 -11.62 15.90 -4.84
C PRO A 103 -12.89 15.23 -4.28
N ASP A 104 -13.54 15.86 -3.31
CA ASP A 104 -14.77 15.34 -2.68
C ASP A 104 -15.84 14.97 -3.71
N LYS A 105 -16.06 15.82 -4.73
CA LYS A 105 -17.02 15.56 -5.81
C LYS A 105 -16.74 14.26 -6.58
N PHE A 106 -15.48 13.86 -6.67
CA PHE A 106 -15.10 12.60 -7.31
C PHE A 106 -15.46 11.42 -6.42
N LEU A 107 -15.16 11.50 -5.11
CA LEU A 107 -15.54 10.48 -4.13
C LEU A 107 -17.06 10.32 -4.04
N GLU A 108 -17.81 11.42 -3.99
CA GLU A 108 -19.28 11.44 -3.96
C GLU A 108 -19.89 10.80 -5.22
N TYR A 109 -19.37 11.11 -6.41
CA TYR A 109 -19.84 10.53 -7.68
C TYR A 109 -19.72 9.00 -7.69
N HIS A 110 -18.67 8.46 -7.07
CA HIS A 110 -18.41 7.03 -6.97
C HIS A 110 -19.05 6.39 -5.71
N GLY A 111 -19.75 7.14 -4.86
CA GLY A 111 -20.38 6.62 -3.64
C GLY A 111 -19.37 6.20 -2.55
N TRP A 112 -18.18 6.78 -2.54
CA TRP A 112 -17.12 6.48 -1.57
C TRP A 112 -17.07 7.43 -0.37
N LYS A 113 -17.89 8.48 -0.39
CA LYS A 113 -18.06 9.48 0.68
C LYS A 113 -19.55 9.68 0.99
#